data_AF-A0A3P3ZHT7-F1
#
_entry.id   AF-A0A3P3ZHT7-F1
#
_cell.length_a   1.000
_cell.length_b   1.000
_cell.length_c   1.000
_cell.angle_alpha   90.00
_cell.angle_beta   90.00
_cell.angle_gamma   90.00
#
_symmetry.space_group_name_H-M   'P 1'
#
loop_
_entity.id
_entity.type
_entity.pdbx_description
1 polymer ?
#
loop_
_entity_poly.entity_id
_entity_poly.type
_entity_poly.pdbx_seq_one_letter_code
_entity_poly.pdbx_strand_id
1 'polypeptide(L)'
;MEIATMDPVAQRELQRMTQAIEQYAARLDSLGTELETVEQQNRNDDVSHQIQQYNKAAVAPQDIAAEDAMDNIVRMENQLKIVRRRNQLLARENAMQEKLLRDRANKLASSKKELDTVMTITGWYDGKRDVQFSQIERERADIHDMALVEASLRSEIKSSKATIAKLEKVVLALSAKILENEERRTEYMQLRNDCRVREKECSEMQAKAQRMATDNQKLQLVVRTESESTLVDRSVACMESDREFLSDAVQDMKMACRRQENVIKAQIAREQQLQRRLNTVTRSLNEMRLAREFERNVAKSALVPSASREEPEDVAAVLPHNECIPVDTFRLLYKNNEMMRTNVARKNMLVLEKESVVQSMETKMALYIGKHNEFVLLDDSMQMSGETAVRAAKRNFDAEENNLTRQIEDLRASNSEMRATLSKTAPPTYIRKTASNLSK
;
A
#
# COMPACT_ATOMS: atom_id res chain seq x y z
N MET A 1 -1.28 75.01 27.21
CA MET A 1 -2.24 73.99 26.72
C MET A 1 -2.18 74.01 25.20
N GLU A 2 -1.29 73.26 24.57
CA GLU A 2 -1.27 73.14 23.10
C GLU A 2 -0.72 71.77 22.70
N ILE A 3 -1.48 70.70 22.94
CA ILE A 3 -1.35 69.45 22.18
C ILE A 3 -2.76 68.84 22.11
N ALA A 4 -3.61 69.37 21.25
CA ALA A 4 -4.82 68.70 20.81
C ALA A 4 -4.76 68.63 19.28
N THR A 5 -5.06 67.44 18.75
CA THR A 5 -5.07 67.02 17.34
C THR A 5 -3.72 66.66 16.71
N MET A 6 -3.06 65.63 17.23
CA MET A 6 -2.17 64.77 16.43
C MET A 6 -2.97 63.52 16.03
N ASP A 7 -2.98 63.21 14.73
CA ASP A 7 -3.65 62.06 14.13
C ASP A 7 -3.28 60.76 14.88
N PRO A 8 -4.25 59.93 15.32
CA PRO A 8 -3.97 58.69 16.05
C PRO A 8 -3.02 57.73 15.32
N VAL A 9 -2.96 57.80 13.98
CA VAL A 9 -1.99 57.03 13.17
C VAL A 9 -0.57 57.55 13.35
N ALA A 10 -0.40 58.88 13.37
CA ALA A 10 0.90 59.52 13.60
C ALA A 10 1.43 59.23 15.01
N GLN A 11 0.56 59.15 16.02
CA GLN A 11 0.95 58.77 17.39
C GLN A 11 1.43 57.32 17.49
N ARG A 12 0.79 56.37 16.78
CA ARG A 12 1.25 54.97 16.76
C ARG A 12 2.58 54.80 16.05
N GLU A 13 2.79 55.49 14.93
CA GLU A 13 4.08 55.48 14.23
C GLU A 13 5.18 56.14 15.05
N LEU A 14 4.89 57.22 15.78
CA LEU A 14 5.83 57.81 16.74
C LEU A 14 6.21 56.81 17.84
N GLN A 15 5.24 56.12 18.44
CA GLN A 15 5.53 55.09 19.44
C GLN A 15 6.37 53.93 18.89
N ARG A 16 6.09 53.50 17.65
CA ARG A 16 6.86 52.45 16.97
C ARG A 16 8.30 52.90 16.69
N MET A 17 8.49 54.14 16.23
CA MET A 17 9.81 54.73 16.02
C MET A 17 10.58 54.86 17.34
N THR A 18 9.93 55.31 18.42
CA THR A 18 10.56 55.41 19.74
C THR A 18 11.00 54.04 20.26
N GLN A 19 10.16 53.00 20.13
CA GLN A 19 10.53 51.63 20.50
C GLN A 19 11.68 51.09 19.66
N ALA A 20 11.72 51.38 18.36
CA ALA A 20 12.83 50.98 17.51
C ALA A 20 14.13 51.69 17.92
N ILE A 21 14.07 52.98 18.23
CA ILE A 21 15.22 53.76 18.72
C ILE A 21 15.74 53.18 20.04
N GLU A 22 14.86 52.86 20.99
CA GLU A 22 15.22 52.23 22.26
C GLU A 22 15.89 50.86 22.07
N GLN A 23 15.37 50.04 21.14
CA GLN A 23 15.97 48.74 20.81
C GLN A 23 17.35 48.89 20.16
N TYR A 24 17.53 49.86 19.26
CA TYR A 24 18.83 50.12 18.64
C TYR A 24 19.83 50.74 19.63
N ALA A 25 19.38 51.61 20.54
CA ALA A 25 20.20 52.14 21.62
C ALA A 25 20.68 51.01 22.55
N ALA A 26 19.79 50.13 22.99
CA ALA A 26 20.15 48.97 23.80
C ALA A 26 21.13 48.02 23.07
N ARG A 27 21.01 47.89 21.74
CA ARG A 27 21.94 47.11 20.91
C ARG A 27 23.31 47.78 20.80
N LEU A 28 23.36 49.11 20.74
CA LEU A 28 24.61 49.86 20.72
C LEU A 28 25.33 49.75 22.07
N ASP A 29 24.60 49.83 23.17
CA ASP A 29 25.15 49.64 24.51
C ASP A 29 25.69 48.21 24.68
N SER A 30 24.96 47.18 24.22
CA SER A 30 25.45 45.80 24.27
C SER A 30 26.73 45.62 23.44
N LEU A 31 26.77 46.18 22.23
CA LEU A 31 27.97 46.14 21.38
C LEU A 31 29.15 46.89 22.01
N GLY A 32 28.88 48.01 22.71
CA GLY A 32 29.89 48.73 23.49
C GLY A 32 30.49 47.86 24.58
N THR A 33 29.65 47.16 25.35
CA THR A 33 30.13 46.23 26.39
C THR A 33 30.89 45.03 25.79
N GLU A 34 30.46 44.49 24.66
CA GLU A 34 31.17 43.41 23.97
C GLU A 34 32.55 43.88 23.49
N LEU A 35 32.65 45.09 22.93
CA LEU A 35 33.93 45.69 22.52
C LEU A 35 34.89 45.89 23.71
N GLU A 36 34.41 46.43 24.83
CA GLU A 36 35.21 46.58 26.05
C GLU A 36 35.72 45.22 26.57
N THR A 37 34.89 44.18 26.54
CA THR A 37 35.32 42.84 26.96
C THR A 37 36.37 42.24 26.03
N VAL A 38 36.24 42.43 24.71
CA VAL A 38 37.25 42.00 23.73
C VAL A 38 38.55 42.78 23.89
N GLU A 39 38.49 44.08 24.15
CA GLU A 39 39.69 44.88 24.45
C GLU A 39 40.37 44.43 25.75
N GLN A 40 39.59 44.14 26.80
CA GLN A 40 40.11 43.63 28.06
C GLN A 40 40.74 42.24 27.90
N GLN A 41 40.12 41.36 27.12
CA GLN A 41 40.66 40.03 26.78
C GLN A 41 41.95 40.14 25.96
N ASN A 42 42.03 41.06 25.00
CA ASN A 42 43.25 41.32 24.23
C ASN A 42 44.39 41.88 25.10
N ARG A 43 44.08 42.70 26.12
CA ARG A 43 45.07 43.19 27.10
C ARG A 43 45.54 42.10 28.05
N ASN A 44 44.66 41.17 28.42
CA ASN A 44 44.94 40.05 29.32
C ASN A 44 45.42 38.77 28.60
N ASP A 45 45.58 38.81 27.28
CA ASP A 45 46.05 37.67 26.49
C ASP A 45 47.50 37.30 26.87
N ASP A 46 47.73 36.04 27.21
CA ASP A 46 49.01 35.53 27.75
C ASP A 46 50.20 35.88 26.84
N VAL A 47 49.97 35.93 25.52
CA VAL A 47 50.98 36.28 24.51
C VAL A 47 51.31 37.77 24.52
N SER A 48 50.31 38.64 24.71
CA SER A 48 50.52 40.09 24.84
C SER A 48 51.24 40.43 26.16
N HIS A 49 50.91 39.73 27.24
CA HIS A 49 51.60 39.85 28.52
C HIS A 49 53.07 39.39 28.43
N GLN A 50 53.34 38.25 27.78
CA GLN A 50 54.71 37.80 27.53
C GLN A 50 55.50 38.81 26.70
N ILE A 51 54.95 39.33 25.59
CA ILE A 51 55.63 40.33 24.75
C ILE A 51 55.96 41.61 25.55
N GLN A 52 55.04 42.09 26.40
CA GLN A 52 55.30 43.26 27.25
C GLN A 52 56.36 42.98 28.34
N GLN A 53 56.34 41.80 28.96
CA GLN A 53 57.38 41.41 29.93
C GLN A 53 58.76 41.33 29.28
N TYR A 54 58.86 40.75 28.07
CA TYR A 54 60.12 40.67 27.33
C TYR A 54 60.60 42.05 26.84
N ASN A 55 59.71 42.92 26.37
CA ASN A 55 60.07 44.30 25.98
C ASN A 55 60.54 45.15 27.16
N LYS A 56 59.99 44.94 28.37
CA LYS A 56 60.45 45.61 29.60
C LYS A 56 61.82 45.12 30.08
N ALA A 57 62.21 43.88 29.71
CA ALA A 57 63.49 43.28 30.06
C ALA A 57 64.57 43.45 28.96
N ALA A 58 64.28 44.19 27.89
CA ALA A 58 65.22 44.47 26.81
C ALA A 58 66.15 45.63 27.22
N VAL A 59 67.44 45.33 27.42
CA VAL A 59 68.48 46.35 27.61
C VAL A 59 68.82 46.98 26.24
N ALA A 60 69.14 48.28 26.22
CA ALA A 60 69.49 48.97 24.99
C ALA A 60 70.71 48.30 24.31
N PRO A 61 70.76 48.21 22.97
CA PRO A 61 71.78 47.44 22.25
C PRO A 61 73.24 47.86 22.50
N GLN A 62 73.46 49.02 23.12
CA GLN A 62 74.78 49.63 23.31
C GLN A 62 75.48 49.17 24.61
N ASP A 63 74.78 48.47 25.52
CA ASP A 63 75.29 48.12 26.86
C ASP A 63 75.37 46.59 27.12
N ILE A 64 75.52 45.76 26.08
CA ILE A 64 75.55 44.29 26.24
C ILE A 64 77.00 43.81 26.39
N ALA A 65 77.33 43.23 27.55
CA ALA A 65 78.62 42.55 27.77
C ALA A 65 78.75 41.30 26.89
N ALA A 66 79.97 40.98 26.44
CA ALA A 66 80.21 39.88 25.50
C ALA A 66 79.79 38.50 26.03
N GLU A 67 79.81 38.29 27.35
CA GLU A 67 79.39 37.05 28.01
C GLU A 67 77.86 36.83 27.92
N ASP A 68 77.06 37.92 27.95
CA ASP A 68 75.59 37.87 27.90
C ASP A 68 75.02 37.95 26.47
N ALA A 69 75.88 38.11 25.47
CA ALA A 69 75.48 38.29 24.07
C ALA A 69 74.75 37.06 23.52
N MET A 70 75.19 35.85 23.87
CA MET A 70 74.53 34.61 23.42
C MET A 70 73.14 34.45 24.03
N ASP A 71 72.98 34.74 25.31
CA ASP A 71 71.66 34.65 25.98
C ASP A 71 70.67 35.67 25.42
N ASN A 72 71.14 36.87 25.05
CA ASN A 72 70.32 37.85 24.37
C ASN A 72 69.97 37.45 22.93
N ILE A 73 70.87 36.80 22.19
CA ILE A 73 70.57 36.24 20.86
C ILE A 73 69.47 35.19 20.97
N VAL A 74 69.60 34.23 21.90
CA VAL A 74 68.58 33.18 22.11
C VAL A 74 67.24 33.79 22.54
N ARG A 75 67.26 34.83 23.38
CA ARG A 75 66.06 35.56 23.80
C ARG A 75 65.37 36.27 22.63
N MET A 76 66.14 36.99 21.80
CA MET A 76 65.61 37.65 20.60
C MET A 76 65.08 36.63 19.60
N GLU A 77 65.75 35.49 19.40
CA GLU A 77 65.25 34.40 18.55
C GLU A 77 63.92 33.83 19.05
N ASN A 78 63.78 33.66 20.35
CA ASN A 78 62.53 33.21 20.96
C ASN A 78 61.42 34.26 20.79
N GLN A 79 61.73 35.55 20.97
CA GLN A 79 60.80 36.64 20.70
C GLN A 79 60.35 36.67 19.24
N LEU A 80 61.28 36.45 18.30
CA LEU A 80 61.02 36.38 16.87
C LEU A 80 60.14 35.17 16.52
N LYS A 81 60.36 34.01 17.16
CA LYS A 81 59.48 32.82 17.04
C LYS A 81 58.07 33.10 17.54
N ILE A 82 57.90 33.75 18.69
CA ILE A 82 56.60 34.10 19.26
C ILE A 82 55.86 35.09 18.34
N VAL A 83 56.55 36.13 17.86
CA VAL A 83 55.96 37.13 16.94
C VAL A 83 55.57 36.48 15.61
N ARG A 84 56.40 35.60 15.05
CA ARG A 84 56.06 34.83 13.84
C ARG A 84 54.82 33.97 14.04
N ARG A 85 54.72 33.28 15.18
CA ARG A 85 53.54 32.46 15.52
C ARG A 85 52.28 33.32 15.65
N ARG A 86 52.36 34.49 16.29
CA ARG A 86 51.25 35.45 16.40
C ARG A 86 50.80 35.94 15.02
N ASN A 87 51.73 36.33 14.17
CA ASN A 87 51.41 36.77 12.80
C ASN A 87 50.77 35.65 11.97
N GLN A 88 51.18 34.39 12.14
CA GLN A 88 50.55 33.26 11.48
C GLN A 88 49.12 33.01 11.98
N LEU A 89 48.86 33.17 13.28
CA LEU A 89 47.51 33.05 13.84
C LEU A 89 46.61 34.18 13.34
N LEU A 90 47.08 35.43 13.37
CA LEU A 90 46.36 36.58 12.83
C LEU A 90 46.09 36.44 11.32
N ALA A 91 47.04 35.91 10.55
CA ALA A 91 46.82 35.66 9.12
C ALA A 91 45.72 34.61 8.88
N ARG A 92 45.63 33.56 9.71
CA ARG A 92 44.56 32.56 9.64
C ARG A 92 43.21 33.14 10.03
N GLU A 93 43.19 33.99 11.06
CA GLU A 93 41.98 34.68 11.49
C GLU A 93 41.48 35.65 10.41
N ASN A 94 42.36 36.46 9.82
CA ASN A 94 42.03 37.34 8.70
C ASN A 94 41.48 36.56 7.50
N ALA A 95 42.08 35.41 7.15
CA ALA A 95 41.57 34.57 6.08
C ALA A 95 40.16 34.00 6.39
N MET A 96 39.88 33.68 7.65
CA MET A 96 38.57 33.21 8.08
C MET A 96 37.52 34.34 8.06
N GLN A 97 37.90 35.54 8.53
CA GLN A 97 37.04 36.72 8.47
C GLN A 97 36.75 37.14 7.02
N GLU A 98 37.75 37.09 6.14
CA GLU A 98 37.56 37.39 4.71
C GLU A 98 36.61 36.38 4.04
N LYS A 99 36.69 35.09 4.40
CA LYS A 99 35.74 34.07 3.95
C LYS A 99 34.31 34.39 4.44
N LEU A 100 34.15 34.72 5.73
CA LEU A 100 32.85 35.09 6.29
C LEU A 100 32.26 36.35 5.61
N LEU A 101 33.10 37.33 5.28
CA LEU A 101 32.69 38.52 4.54
C LEU A 101 32.22 38.18 3.12
N ARG A 102 32.95 37.31 2.40
CA ARG A 102 32.53 36.85 1.08
C ARG A 102 31.21 36.07 1.15
N ASP A 103 31.04 35.20 2.13
CA ASP A 103 29.81 34.44 2.33
C ASP A 103 28.63 35.37 2.64
N ARG A 104 28.84 36.39 3.48
CA ARG A 104 27.83 37.43 3.76
C ARG A 104 27.51 38.28 2.53
N ALA A 105 28.53 38.67 1.76
CA ALA A 105 28.34 39.43 0.52
C ALA A 105 27.56 38.62 -0.53
N ASN A 106 27.87 37.32 -0.68
CA ASN A 106 27.13 36.42 -1.56
C ASN A 106 25.67 36.27 -1.12
N LYS A 107 25.42 36.12 0.19
CA LYS A 107 24.07 36.08 0.75
C LYS A 107 23.30 37.37 0.54
N LEU A 108 23.98 38.52 0.65
CA LEU A 108 23.36 39.83 0.40
C LEU A 108 23.07 40.02 -1.09
N ALA A 109 23.96 39.56 -1.97
CA ALA A 109 23.74 39.57 -3.41
C ALA A 109 22.58 38.65 -3.83
N SER A 110 22.46 37.46 -3.23
CA SER A 110 21.32 36.56 -3.49
C SER A 110 20.01 37.18 -2.99
N SER A 111 20.01 37.74 -1.78
CA SER A 111 18.84 38.42 -1.20
C SER A 111 18.43 39.63 -2.04
N LYS A 112 19.39 40.39 -2.57
CA LYS A 112 19.12 41.50 -3.49
C LYS A 112 18.50 41.00 -4.79
N LYS A 113 19.03 39.91 -5.37
CA LYS A 113 18.47 39.32 -6.59
C LYS A 113 17.05 38.80 -6.38
N GLU A 114 16.78 38.19 -5.23
CA GLU A 114 15.43 37.78 -4.81
C GLU A 114 14.52 38.99 -4.67
N LEU A 115 14.99 40.06 -3.99
CA LEU A 115 14.25 41.31 -3.86
C LEU A 115 13.94 41.93 -5.23
N ASP A 116 14.92 42.04 -6.12
CA ASP A 116 14.74 42.56 -7.48
C ASP A 116 13.73 41.70 -8.27
N THR A 117 13.76 40.38 -8.09
CA THR A 117 12.80 39.45 -8.71
C THR A 117 11.39 39.70 -8.18
N VAL A 118 11.23 39.82 -6.86
CA VAL A 118 9.96 40.14 -6.20
C VAL A 118 9.45 41.50 -6.67
N MET A 119 10.30 42.54 -6.72
CA MET A 119 9.93 43.88 -7.19
C MET A 119 9.49 43.85 -8.66
N THR A 120 10.16 43.06 -9.50
CA THR A 120 9.81 42.91 -10.92
C THR A 120 8.47 42.19 -11.12
N ILE A 121 8.20 41.12 -10.35
CA ILE A 121 6.95 40.35 -10.44
C ILE A 121 5.78 41.14 -9.85
N THR A 122 5.99 41.80 -8.72
CA THR A 122 4.91 42.48 -7.98
C THR A 122 4.72 43.94 -8.39
N GLY A 123 5.64 44.51 -9.19
CA GLY A 123 5.60 45.91 -9.60
C GLY A 123 5.86 46.90 -8.46
N TRP A 124 6.44 46.42 -7.35
CA TRP A 124 6.73 47.21 -6.15
C TRP A 124 7.98 48.07 -6.36
N TYR A 125 7.88 49.06 -7.24
CA TYR A 125 8.90 50.08 -7.44
C TYR A 125 8.53 51.32 -6.63
N ASP A 126 9.45 51.70 -5.74
CA ASP A 126 9.58 53.03 -5.13
C ASP A 126 8.27 53.63 -4.58
N GLY A 127 7.82 53.11 -3.43
CA GLY A 127 7.15 53.88 -2.37
C GLY A 127 5.95 54.76 -2.71
N LYS A 128 5.27 54.59 -3.85
CA LYS A 128 4.17 55.48 -4.30
C LYS A 128 2.93 54.74 -4.78
N ARG A 129 2.62 53.61 -4.17
CA ARG A 129 1.23 53.12 -4.17
C ARG A 129 0.88 52.80 -2.74
N ASP A 130 -0.18 53.43 -2.24
CA ASP A 130 -0.83 53.06 -0.99
C ASP A 130 -1.30 51.61 -1.12
N VAL A 131 -0.42 50.69 -0.75
CA VAL A 131 -0.76 49.29 -0.61
C VAL A 131 -1.64 49.20 0.63
N GLN A 132 -2.88 48.73 0.47
CA GLN A 132 -3.78 48.53 1.60
C GLN A 132 -3.21 47.45 2.54
N PHE A 133 -2.43 47.88 3.54
CA PHE A 133 -1.76 47.02 4.51
C PHE A 133 -2.71 46.03 5.19
N SER A 134 -3.99 46.39 5.33
CA SER A 134 -5.02 45.52 5.90
C SER A 134 -5.29 44.24 5.11
N GLN A 135 -5.11 44.25 3.79
CA GLN A 135 -5.33 43.06 2.97
C GLN A 135 -4.12 42.13 3.00
N ILE A 136 -2.91 42.70 2.99
CA ILE A 136 -1.66 41.94 3.13
C ILE A 136 -1.54 41.31 4.52
N GLU A 137 -1.98 42.00 5.58
CA GLU A 137 -1.98 41.44 6.94
C GLU A 137 -2.93 40.25 7.06
N ARG A 138 -4.10 40.30 6.40
CA ARG A 138 -5.03 39.15 6.34
C ARG A 138 -4.44 38.00 5.53
N GLU A 139 -3.90 38.26 4.35
CA GLU A 139 -3.27 37.23 3.52
C GLU A 139 -2.07 36.58 4.24
N ARG A 140 -1.29 37.35 5.03
CA ARG A 140 -0.23 36.80 5.87
C ARG A 140 -0.76 35.94 7.00
N ALA A 141 -1.87 36.31 7.62
CA ALA A 141 -2.53 35.49 8.64
C ALA A 141 -3.05 34.18 8.02
N ASP A 142 -3.72 34.25 6.87
CA ASP A 142 -4.23 33.08 6.15
C ASP A 142 -3.10 32.14 5.71
N ILE A 143 -1.97 32.68 5.22
CA ILE A 143 -0.77 31.88 4.88
C ILE A 143 -0.18 31.23 6.14
N HIS A 144 -0.18 31.92 7.27
CA HIS A 144 0.31 31.37 8.53
C HIS A 144 -0.58 30.22 9.02
N ASP A 145 -1.90 30.40 8.97
CA ASP A 145 -2.87 29.37 9.34
C ASP A 145 -2.79 28.16 8.41
N MET A 146 -2.64 28.39 7.10
CA MET A 146 -2.39 27.31 6.14
C MET A 146 -1.09 26.55 6.43
N ALA A 147 -0.02 27.24 6.81
CA ALA A 147 1.25 26.60 7.15
C ALA A 147 1.13 25.74 8.42
N LEU A 148 0.33 26.16 9.41
CA LEU A 148 0.04 25.36 10.60
C LEU A 148 -0.79 24.11 10.27
N VAL A 149 -1.82 24.25 9.42
CA VAL A 149 -2.62 23.12 8.94
C VAL A 149 -1.76 22.14 8.15
N GLU A 150 -0.87 22.62 7.27
CA GLU A 150 0.05 21.78 6.52
C GLU A 150 1.00 21.02 7.45
N ALA A 151 1.55 21.68 8.47
CA ALA A 151 2.41 21.02 9.46
C ALA A 151 1.66 19.93 10.23
N SER A 152 0.41 20.17 10.61
CA SER A 152 -0.46 19.18 11.25
C SER A 152 -0.70 17.97 10.34
N LEU A 153 -1.10 18.21 9.08
CA LEU A 153 -1.34 17.15 8.09
C LEU A 153 -0.07 16.34 7.82
N ARG A 154 1.10 16.98 7.72
CA ARG A 154 2.38 16.27 7.55
C ARG A 154 2.69 15.36 8.76
N SER A 155 2.38 15.81 9.97
CA SER A 155 2.52 15.00 11.19
C SER A 155 1.56 13.80 11.19
N GLU A 156 0.29 14.03 10.86
CA GLU A 156 -0.72 12.97 10.76
C GLU A 156 -0.38 11.93 9.70
N ILE A 157 0.09 12.36 8.52
CA ILE A 157 0.56 11.46 7.46
C ILE A 157 1.73 10.61 7.96
N LYS A 158 2.68 11.20 8.70
CA LYS A 158 3.82 10.45 9.25
C LYS A 158 3.37 9.41 10.29
N SER A 159 2.44 9.78 11.17
CA SER A 159 1.84 8.86 12.15
C SER A 159 1.06 7.72 11.47
N SER A 160 0.28 8.06 10.44
CA SER A 160 -0.49 7.09 9.66
C SER A 160 0.42 6.11 8.93
N LYS A 161 1.50 6.57 8.30
CA LYS A 161 2.51 5.70 7.67
C LYS A 161 3.16 4.75 8.68
N ALA A 162 3.49 5.22 9.88
CA ALA A 162 4.04 4.36 10.93
C ALA A 162 3.02 3.30 11.40
N THR A 163 1.74 3.65 11.42
CA THR A 163 0.65 2.74 11.79
C THR A 163 0.41 1.68 10.72
N ILE A 164 0.40 2.09 9.43
CA ILE A 164 0.30 1.19 8.28
C ILE A 164 1.45 0.18 8.29
N ALA A 165 2.70 0.63 8.47
CA ALA A 165 3.86 -0.27 8.53
C ALA A 165 3.77 -1.29 9.68
N LYS A 166 3.20 -0.90 10.84
CA LYS A 166 2.94 -1.84 11.94
C LYS A 166 1.89 -2.87 11.57
N LEU A 167 0.80 -2.44 10.94
CA LEU A 167 -0.28 -3.33 10.49
C LEU A 167 0.22 -4.31 9.42
N GLU A 168 0.98 -3.84 8.44
CA GLU A 168 1.60 -4.68 7.41
C GLU A 168 2.49 -5.77 8.03
N LYS A 169 3.31 -5.40 9.02
CA LYS A 169 4.14 -6.38 9.76
C LYS A 169 3.30 -7.43 10.48
N VAL A 170 2.17 -7.02 11.09
CA VAL A 170 1.25 -7.95 11.75
C VAL A 170 0.57 -8.87 10.75
N VAL A 171 0.15 -8.35 9.59
CA VAL A 171 -0.46 -9.14 8.51
C VAL A 171 0.52 -10.19 8.00
N LEU A 172 1.78 -9.82 7.74
CA LEU A 172 2.82 -10.76 7.31
C LEU A 172 3.11 -11.85 8.37
N ALA A 173 3.10 -11.49 9.65
CA ALA A 173 3.26 -12.46 10.74
C ALA A 173 2.06 -13.42 10.83
N LEU A 174 0.84 -12.92 10.62
CA LEU A 174 -0.37 -13.75 10.60
C LEU A 174 -0.40 -14.67 9.39
N SER A 175 0.01 -14.21 8.19
CA SER A 175 0.07 -15.06 7.01
C SER A 175 1.07 -16.20 7.18
N ALA A 176 2.23 -15.94 7.81
CA ALA A 176 3.18 -17.00 8.14
C ALA A 176 2.58 -18.05 9.09
N LYS A 177 1.84 -17.62 10.12
CA LYS A 177 1.15 -18.55 11.04
C LYS A 177 0.05 -19.36 10.37
N ILE A 178 -0.64 -18.80 9.37
CA ILE A 178 -1.66 -19.52 8.61
C ILE A 178 -1.01 -20.65 7.82
N LEU A 179 0.10 -20.37 7.11
CA LEU A 179 0.85 -21.39 6.37
C LEU A 179 1.36 -22.52 7.29
N GLU A 180 1.93 -22.16 8.44
CA GLU A 180 2.38 -23.15 9.44
C GLU A 180 1.22 -24.00 9.98
N ASN A 181 0.02 -23.42 10.12
CA ASN A 181 -1.17 -24.16 10.54
C ASN A 181 -1.67 -25.11 9.44
N GLU A 182 -1.61 -24.69 8.18
CA GLU A 182 -1.94 -25.53 7.04
C GLU A 182 -1.00 -26.73 6.94
N GLU A 183 0.31 -26.53 7.14
CA GLU A 183 1.30 -27.62 7.22
C GLU A 183 1.00 -28.58 8.37
N ARG A 184 0.74 -28.06 9.58
CA ARG A 184 0.35 -28.93 10.72
C ARG A 184 -0.96 -29.69 10.46
N ARG A 185 -1.91 -29.09 9.74
CA ARG A 185 -3.17 -29.74 9.39
C ARG A 185 -2.96 -30.86 8.37
N THR A 186 -2.08 -30.68 7.39
CA THR A 186 -1.75 -31.74 6.43
C THR A 186 -1.02 -32.89 7.10
N GLU A 187 -0.06 -32.61 7.98
CA GLU A 187 0.62 -33.62 8.81
C GLU A 187 -0.38 -34.41 9.68
N TYR A 188 -1.30 -33.72 10.36
CA TYR A 188 -2.34 -34.37 11.16
C TYR A 188 -3.23 -35.30 10.33
N MET A 189 -3.62 -34.86 9.12
CA MET A 189 -4.46 -35.67 8.23
C MET A 189 -3.70 -36.89 7.69
N GLN A 190 -2.40 -36.76 7.43
CA GLN A 190 -1.53 -37.90 7.06
C GLN A 190 -1.44 -38.89 8.23
N LEU A 191 -1.11 -38.41 9.44
CA LEU A 191 -0.98 -39.27 10.62
C LEU A 191 -2.30 -39.99 10.94
N ARG A 192 -3.43 -39.30 10.80
CA ARG A 192 -4.77 -39.92 10.97
C ARG A 192 -5.01 -41.04 9.95
N ASN A 193 -4.58 -40.85 8.71
CA ASN A 193 -4.70 -41.88 7.67
C ASN A 193 -3.80 -43.08 7.99
N ASP A 194 -2.56 -42.83 8.43
CA ASP A 194 -1.62 -43.88 8.83
C ASP A 194 -2.18 -44.70 10.00
N CYS A 195 -2.73 -44.05 11.03
CA CYS A 195 -3.40 -44.74 12.12
C CYS A 195 -4.55 -45.63 11.61
N ARG A 196 -5.39 -45.12 10.71
CA ARG A 196 -6.51 -45.88 10.13
C ARG A 196 -6.02 -47.08 9.31
N VAL A 197 -4.95 -46.93 8.54
CA VAL A 197 -4.34 -48.04 7.78
C VAL A 197 -3.81 -49.10 8.74
N ARG A 198 -3.07 -48.69 9.79
CA ARG A 198 -2.56 -49.60 10.81
C ARG A 198 -3.66 -50.32 11.59
N GLU A 199 -4.73 -49.63 11.95
CA GLU A 199 -5.91 -50.27 12.60
C GLU A 199 -6.52 -51.35 11.72
N LYS A 200 -6.61 -51.10 10.40
CA LYS A 200 -7.11 -52.07 9.44
C LYS A 200 -6.17 -53.27 9.33
N GLU A 201 -4.86 -53.04 9.21
CA GLU A 201 -3.84 -54.10 9.19
C GLU A 201 -3.88 -54.95 10.47
N CYS A 202 -3.98 -54.32 11.64
CA CYS A 202 -4.15 -55.02 12.92
C CYS A 202 -5.41 -55.89 12.94
N SER A 203 -6.54 -55.36 12.44
CA SER A 203 -7.80 -56.09 12.37
C SER A 203 -7.71 -57.28 11.41
N GLU A 204 -7.06 -57.12 10.26
CA GLU A 204 -6.81 -58.20 9.28
C GLU A 204 -5.88 -59.27 9.87
N MET A 205 -4.83 -58.88 10.58
CA MET A 205 -3.91 -59.79 11.28
C MET A 205 -4.60 -60.54 12.42
N GLN A 206 -5.45 -59.87 13.19
CA GLN A 206 -6.23 -60.50 14.25
C GLN A 206 -7.22 -61.52 13.68
N ALA A 207 -7.91 -61.20 12.59
CA ALA A 207 -8.78 -62.14 11.89
C ALA A 207 -8.01 -63.34 11.35
N LYS A 208 -6.80 -63.12 10.80
CA LYS A 208 -5.93 -64.21 10.33
C LYS A 208 -5.47 -65.11 11.49
N ALA A 209 -5.07 -64.53 12.61
CA ALA A 209 -4.67 -65.28 13.81
C ALA A 209 -5.83 -66.12 14.36
N GLN A 210 -7.05 -65.57 14.39
CA GLN A 210 -8.25 -66.32 14.80
C GLN A 210 -8.52 -67.51 13.87
N ARG A 211 -8.42 -67.32 12.54
CA ARG A 211 -8.58 -68.43 11.58
C ARG A 211 -7.53 -69.52 11.78
N MET A 212 -6.26 -69.14 11.91
CA MET A 212 -5.18 -70.09 12.19
C MET A 212 -5.38 -70.82 13.52
N ALA A 213 -5.86 -70.14 14.56
CA ALA A 213 -6.19 -70.77 15.83
C ALA A 213 -7.31 -71.81 15.68
N THR A 214 -8.38 -71.48 14.93
CA THR A 214 -9.47 -72.44 14.66
C THR A 214 -9.01 -73.64 13.84
N ASP A 215 -8.14 -73.43 12.86
CA ASP A 215 -7.61 -74.51 12.01
C ASP A 215 -6.65 -75.42 12.79
N ASN A 216 -5.77 -74.84 13.63
CA ASN A 216 -4.93 -75.61 14.55
C ASN A 216 -5.75 -76.42 15.54
N GLN A 217 -6.86 -75.87 16.04
CA GLN A 217 -7.73 -76.57 16.97
C GLN A 217 -8.41 -77.78 16.30
N LYS A 218 -8.83 -77.64 15.05
CA LYS A 218 -9.35 -78.75 14.22
C LYS A 218 -8.27 -79.81 13.96
N LEU A 219 -7.05 -79.40 13.60
CA LEU A 219 -5.93 -80.31 13.38
C LEU A 219 -5.56 -81.08 14.66
N GLN A 220 -5.51 -80.41 15.82
CA GLN A 220 -5.27 -81.08 17.11
C GLN A 220 -6.37 -82.08 17.48
N LEU A 221 -7.63 -81.80 17.11
CA LEU A 221 -8.73 -82.74 17.29
C LEU A 221 -8.51 -84.01 16.44
N VAL A 222 -8.20 -83.86 15.15
CA VAL A 222 -7.94 -84.99 14.23
C VAL A 222 -6.75 -85.83 14.70
N VAL A 223 -5.65 -85.20 15.09
CA VAL A 223 -4.43 -85.89 15.58
C VAL A 223 -4.69 -86.64 16.89
N ARG A 224 -5.60 -86.15 17.76
CA ARG A 224 -5.95 -86.83 19.02
C ARG A 224 -6.91 -88.00 18.83
N THR A 225 -7.68 -88.05 17.74
CA THR A 225 -8.73 -89.05 17.53
C THR A 225 -8.32 -90.22 16.65
N GLU A 226 -7.15 -90.18 16.01
CA GLU A 226 -6.76 -91.17 14.98
C GLU A 226 -5.41 -91.83 15.26
N SER A 227 -5.34 -93.15 15.07
CA SER A 227 -4.10 -93.93 15.13
C SER A 227 -3.30 -93.79 13.82
N GLU A 228 -1.97 -93.91 13.91
CA GLU A 228 -1.01 -93.63 12.83
C GLU A 228 -1.33 -94.31 11.48
N SER A 229 -2.02 -95.44 11.45
CA SER A 229 -2.40 -96.13 10.21
C SER A 229 -3.56 -95.45 9.46
N THR A 230 -4.49 -94.79 10.17
CA THR A 230 -5.67 -94.13 9.56
C THR A 230 -5.38 -92.75 8.98
N LEU A 231 -4.30 -92.10 9.42
CA LEU A 231 -3.88 -90.78 8.95
C LEU A 231 -3.27 -90.83 7.54
N VAL A 232 -2.55 -91.91 7.19
CA VAL A 232 -1.91 -92.06 5.87
C VAL A 232 -2.96 -92.29 4.77
N ASP A 233 -3.91 -93.20 5.01
CA ASP A 233 -4.98 -93.49 4.04
C ASP A 233 -5.89 -92.28 3.81
N ARG A 234 -6.17 -91.48 4.86
CA ARG A 234 -6.93 -90.23 4.73
C ARG A 234 -6.14 -89.13 4.05
N SER A 235 -4.82 -89.05 4.25
CA SER A 235 -3.97 -88.10 3.54
C SER A 235 -3.95 -88.39 2.04
N VAL A 236 -3.88 -89.67 1.65
CA VAL A 236 -3.93 -90.08 0.24
C VAL A 236 -5.30 -89.78 -0.36
N ALA A 237 -6.39 -90.11 0.35
CA ALA A 237 -7.75 -89.79 -0.10
C ALA A 237 -8.00 -88.27 -0.22
N CYS A 238 -7.46 -87.45 0.68
CA CYS A 238 -7.52 -86.00 0.57
C CYS A 238 -6.73 -85.49 -0.64
N MET A 239 -5.56 -86.05 -0.94
CA MET A 239 -4.79 -85.65 -2.13
C MET A 239 -5.49 -86.03 -3.44
N GLU A 240 -6.17 -87.18 -3.49
CA GLU A 240 -6.97 -87.60 -4.64
C GLU A 240 -8.21 -86.71 -4.81
N SER A 241 -8.91 -86.40 -3.71
CA SER A 241 -10.02 -85.46 -3.70
C SER A 241 -9.60 -84.04 -4.11
N ASP A 242 -8.44 -83.57 -3.66
CA ASP A 242 -7.90 -82.26 -4.04
C ASP A 242 -7.55 -82.21 -5.52
N ARG A 243 -7.05 -83.31 -6.08
CA ARG A 243 -6.77 -83.41 -7.52
C ARG A 243 -8.05 -83.31 -8.36
N GLU A 244 -9.11 -83.99 -7.96
CA GLU A 244 -10.42 -83.92 -8.63
C GLU A 244 -11.04 -82.52 -8.47
N PHE A 245 -11.01 -81.97 -7.25
CA PHE A 245 -11.50 -80.62 -6.98
C PHE A 245 -10.77 -79.55 -7.78
N LEU A 246 -9.43 -79.63 -7.89
CA LEU A 246 -8.64 -78.70 -8.68
C LEU A 246 -8.91 -78.84 -10.18
N SER A 247 -9.16 -80.07 -10.67
CA SER A 247 -9.55 -80.32 -12.06
C SER A 247 -10.90 -79.66 -12.37
N ASP A 248 -11.89 -79.84 -11.50
CA ASP A 248 -13.22 -79.25 -11.65
C ASP A 248 -13.18 -77.72 -11.51
N ALA A 249 -12.40 -77.19 -10.56
CA ALA A 249 -12.20 -75.75 -10.40
C ALA A 249 -11.56 -75.11 -11.65
N VAL A 250 -10.61 -75.79 -12.31
CA VAL A 250 -10.02 -75.34 -13.57
C VAL A 250 -11.04 -75.37 -14.71
N GLN A 251 -11.90 -76.39 -14.76
CA GLN A 251 -12.99 -76.51 -15.74
C GLN A 251 -14.00 -75.36 -15.57
N ASP A 252 -14.41 -75.09 -14.35
CA ASP A 252 -15.34 -74.00 -13.99
C ASP A 252 -14.73 -72.63 -14.27
N MET A 253 -13.45 -72.43 -13.97
CA MET A 253 -12.75 -71.19 -14.29
C MET A 253 -12.68 -70.97 -15.80
N LYS A 254 -12.44 -72.00 -16.61
CA LYS A 254 -12.49 -71.90 -18.08
C LYS A 254 -13.89 -71.55 -18.59
N MET A 255 -14.93 -72.12 -17.99
CA MET A 255 -16.33 -71.80 -18.34
C MET A 255 -16.71 -70.38 -17.92
N ALA A 256 -16.25 -69.92 -16.75
CA ALA A 256 -16.44 -68.56 -16.28
C ALA A 256 -15.73 -67.54 -17.18
N CYS A 257 -14.48 -67.80 -17.58
CA CYS A 257 -13.75 -66.96 -18.54
C CYS A 257 -14.48 -66.86 -19.89
N ARG A 258 -14.99 -67.97 -20.43
CA ARG A 258 -15.79 -67.96 -21.68
C ARG A 258 -17.09 -67.15 -21.54
N ARG A 259 -17.77 -67.26 -20.38
CA ARG A 259 -18.97 -66.45 -20.10
C ARG A 259 -18.62 -64.97 -19.98
N GLN A 260 -17.52 -64.63 -19.32
CA GLN A 260 -17.01 -63.26 -19.24
C GLN A 260 -16.65 -62.70 -20.61
N GLU A 261 -15.96 -63.46 -21.46
CA GLU A 261 -15.67 -63.05 -22.85
C GLU A 261 -16.95 -62.75 -23.65
N ASN A 262 -18.00 -63.57 -23.48
CA ASN A 262 -19.29 -63.32 -24.13
C ASN A 262 -19.99 -62.07 -23.58
N VAL A 263 -19.89 -61.82 -22.27
CA VAL A 263 -20.40 -60.58 -21.65
C VAL A 263 -19.63 -59.37 -22.17
N ILE A 264 -18.30 -59.44 -22.26
CA ILE A 264 -17.46 -58.36 -22.80
C ILE A 264 -17.82 -58.09 -24.26
N LYS A 265 -17.99 -59.12 -25.09
CA LYS A 265 -18.44 -58.96 -26.49
C LYS A 265 -19.82 -58.31 -26.57
N ALA A 266 -20.76 -58.72 -25.72
CA ALA A 266 -22.09 -58.12 -25.66
C ALA A 266 -22.05 -56.64 -25.20
N GLN A 267 -21.19 -56.32 -24.24
CA GLN A 267 -20.97 -54.95 -23.76
C GLN A 267 -20.33 -54.07 -24.85
N ILE A 268 -19.30 -54.56 -25.55
CA ILE A 268 -18.68 -53.85 -26.68
C ILE A 268 -19.71 -53.62 -27.80
N ALA A 269 -20.53 -54.61 -28.13
CA ALA A 269 -21.59 -54.45 -29.14
C ALA A 269 -22.63 -53.40 -28.72
N ARG A 270 -23.02 -53.38 -27.44
CA ARG A 270 -23.94 -52.38 -26.88
C ARG A 270 -23.31 -50.99 -26.86
N GLU A 271 -22.03 -50.87 -26.52
CA GLU A 271 -21.29 -49.62 -26.56
C GLU A 271 -21.23 -49.07 -27.99
N GLN A 272 -20.88 -49.91 -28.97
CA GLN A 272 -20.90 -49.50 -30.38
C GLN A 272 -22.29 -49.07 -30.85
N GLN A 273 -23.36 -49.76 -30.41
CA GLN A 273 -24.74 -49.39 -30.72
C GLN A 273 -25.10 -48.03 -30.10
N LEU A 274 -24.74 -47.80 -28.84
CA LEU A 274 -24.95 -46.53 -28.15
C LEU A 274 -24.14 -45.40 -28.79
N GLN A 275 -22.89 -45.65 -29.16
CA GLN A 275 -22.04 -44.70 -29.88
C GLN A 275 -22.66 -44.30 -31.22
N ARG A 276 -23.21 -45.26 -31.98
CA ARG A 276 -23.92 -44.97 -33.23
C ARG A 276 -25.17 -44.12 -32.98
N ARG A 277 -25.99 -44.46 -31.98
CA ARG A 277 -27.17 -43.67 -31.61
C ARG A 277 -26.80 -42.26 -31.18
N LEU A 278 -25.76 -42.12 -30.36
CA LEU A 278 -25.24 -40.83 -29.94
C LEU A 278 -24.78 -40.01 -31.15
N ASN A 279 -24.02 -40.61 -32.06
CA ASN A 279 -23.58 -39.94 -33.28
C ASN A 279 -24.76 -39.49 -34.16
N THR A 280 -25.82 -40.29 -34.27
CA THR A 280 -27.05 -39.89 -34.96
C THR A 280 -27.72 -38.71 -34.27
N VAL A 281 -27.89 -38.76 -32.94
CA VAL A 281 -28.49 -37.66 -32.16
C VAL A 281 -27.65 -36.38 -32.27
N THR A 282 -26.33 -36.47 -32.12
CA THR A 282 -25.41 -35.33 -32.26
C THR A 282 -25.46 -34.74 -33.67
N ARG A 283 -25.55 -35.58 -34.70
CA ARG A 283 -25.70 -35.11 -36.08
C ARG A 283 -27.03 -34.37 -36.27
N SER A 284 -28.14 -34.93 -35.79
CA SER A 284 -29.46 -34.28 -35.85
C SER A 284 -29.51 -32.99 -35.03
N LEU A 285 -28.87 -32.94 -33.84
CA LEU A 285 -28.76 -31.72 -33.02
C LEU A 285 -27.96 -30.62 -33.72
N ASN A 286 -26.89 -30.98 -34.42
CA ASN A 286 -26.08 -30.06 -35.21
C ASN A 286 -26.84 -29.56 -36.45
N GLU A 287 -27.55 -30.45 -37.15
CA GLU A 287 -28.40 -30.11 -38.31
C GLU A 287 -29.56 -29.18 -37.92
N MET A 288 -30.16 -29.39 -36.75
CA MET A 288 -31.26 -28.55 -36.23
C MET A 288 -30.78 -27.25 -35.56
N ARG A 289 -29.47 -26.96 -35.48
CA ARG A 289 -28.87 -25.81 -34.75
C ARG A 289 -29.26 -25.70 -33.27
N LEU A 290 -29.87 -26.74 -32.70
CA LEU A 290 -30.38 -26.80 -31.33
C LEU A 290 -29.28 -26.70 -30.28
N ALA A 291 -28.03 -27.05 -30.60
CA ALA A 291 -26.89 -26.91 -29.68
C ALA A 291 -26.70 -25.46 -29.20
N ARG A 292 -26.94 -24.47 -30.07
CA ARG A 292 -26.86 -23.04 -29.72
C ARG A 292 -28.11 -22.51 -29.02
N GLU A 293 -29.26 -23.18 -29.18
CA GLU A 293 -30.51 -22.82 -28.50
C GLU A 293 -30.62 -23.49 -27.12
N PHE A 294 -30.02 -24.67 -26.92
CA PHE A 294 -29.94 -25.35 -25.63
C PHE A 294 -29.02 -24.62 -24.63
N GLU A 295 -27.88 -24.09 -25.08
CA GLU A 295 -27.02 -23.23 -24.23
C GLU A 295 -27.72 -21.94 -23.80
N ARG A 296 -28.71 -21.48 -24.57
CA ARG A 296 -29.40 -20.21 -24.32
C ARG A 296 -30.70 -20.35 -23.51
N ASN A 297 -31.36 -21.51 -23.56
CA ASN A 297 -32.70 -21.71 -22.99
C ASN A 297 -32.77 -22.71 -21.82
N VAL A 298 -31.66 -23.30 -21.36
CA VAL A 298 -31.67 -24.10 -20.13
C VAL A 298 -31.60 -23.17 -18.92
N ALA A 299 -32.73 -22.99 -18.24
CA ALA A 299 -32.75 -22.39 -16.91
C ALA A 299 -31.85 -23.22 -15.99
N LYS A 300 -30.96 -22.55 -15.24
CA LYS A 300 -29.94 -23.15 -14.36
C LYS A 300 -30.50 -24.11 -13.28
N SER A 301 -31.82 -24.25 -13.13
CA SER A 301 -32.45 -25.24 -12.24
C SER A 301 -32.72 -26.61 -12.89
N ALA A 302 -32.57 -26.76 -14.22
CA ALA A 302 -32.81 -28.01 -14.93
C ALA A 302 -31.56 -28.91 -15.08
N LEU A 303 -30.43 -28.54 -14.45
CA LEU A 303 -29.21 -29.36 -14.41
C LEU A 303 -29.33 -30.59 -13.49
N VAL A 304 -30.48 -30.80 -12.87
CA VAL A 304 -30.81 -32.05 -12.18
C VAL A 304 -31.60 -32.92 -13.15
N PRO A 305 -31.07 -34.08 -13.61
CA PRO A 305 -31.87 -35.03 -14.36
C PRO A 305 -33.10 -35.40 -13.54
N SER A 306 -34.30 -35.23 -14.10
CA SER A 306 -35.58 -35.58 -13.47
C SER A 306 -35.61 -37.03 -12.96
N ALA A 307 -34.77 -37.90 -13.53
CA ALA A 307 -34.51 -39.27 -13.09
C ALA A 307 -33.85 -39.40 -11.70
N SER A 308 -33.49 -38.29 -11.04
CA SER A 308 -32.89 -38.28 -9.69
C SER A 308 -33.92 -38.01 -8.59
N ARG A 309 -35.18 -37.72 -8.95
CA ARG A 309 -36.27 -37.43 -8.01
C ARG A 309 -37.16 -38.63 -7.69
N GLU A 310 -37.13 -39.68 -8.51
CA GLU A 310 -37.82 -40.93 -8.19
C GLU A 310 -36.91 -41.77 -7.29
N GLU A 311 -37.41 -42.10 -6.10
CA GLU A 311 -36.76 -43.10 -5.26
C GLU A 311 -36.63 -44.39 -6.07
N PRO A 312 -35.48 -45.08 -6.06
CA PRO A 312 -35.34 -46.33 -6.78
C PRO A 312 -36.37 -47.33 -6.25
N GLU A 313 -37.27 -47.76 -7.14
CA GLU A 313 -38.34 -48.71 -6.85
C GLU A 313 -37.78 -49.96 -6.18
N ASP A 314 -38.52 -50.51 -5.22
CA ASP A 314 -38.07 -51.68 -4.49
C ASP A 314 -37.96 -52.89 -5.43
N VAL A 315 -36.97 -53.75 -5.21
CA VAL A 315 -36.65 -54.86 -6.14
C VAL A 315 -37.87 -55.79 -6.33
N ALA A 316 -38.69 -55.92 -5.29
CA ALA A 316 -39.92 -56.69 -5.30
C ALA A 316 -41.07 -56.07 -6.14
N ALA A 317 -41.06 -54.77 -6.37
CA ALA A 317 -42.07 -54.07 -7.17
C ALA A 317 -41.81 -54.18 -8.69
N VAL A 318 -40.55 -54.40 -9.07
CA VAL A 318 -40.11 -54.50 -10.48
C VAL A 318 -40.20 -55.94 -11.00
N LEU A 319 -40.21 -56.93 -10.10
CA LEU A 319 -40.33 -58.33 -10.48
C LEU A 319 -41.78 -58.70 -10.83
N PRO A 320 -42.03 -59.36 -11.99
CA PRO A 320 -43.32 -59.95 -12.28
C PRO A 320 -43.72 -60.94 -11.18
N HIS A 321 -44.99 -60.98 -10.80
CA HIS A 321 -45.48 -61.79 -9.66
C HIS A 321 -45.20 -63.32 -9.79
N ASN A 322 -44.81 -63.79 -10.97
CA ASN A 322 -44.58 -65.20 -11.27
C ASN A 322 -43.10 -65.58 -11.41
N GLU A 323 -42.17 -64.63 -11.27
CA GLU A 323 -40.73 -64.90 -11.39
C GLU A 323 -40.04 -64.97 -10.02
N CYS A 324 -39.42 -66.12 -9.73
CA CYS A 324 -38.53 -66.28 -8.58
C CYS A 324 -37.08 -66.15 -9.05
N ILE A 325 -36.37 -65.13 -8.54
CA ILE A 325 -34.92 -65.02 -8.70
C ILE A 325 -34.18 -65.74 -7.55
N PRO A 326 -32.99 -66.30 -7.82
CA PRO A 326 -32.13 -66.85 -6.79
C PRO A 326 -31.83 -65.84 -5.67
N VAL A 327 -31.74 -66.34 -4.43
CA VAL A 327 -31.56 -65.53 -3.21
C VAL A 327 -30.32 -64.62 -3.31
N ASP A 328 -29.23 -65.11 -3.89
CA ASP A 328 -28.00 -64.33 -4.03
C ASP A 328 -28.16 -63.16 -5.01
N THR A 329 -28.91 -63.36 -6.10
CA THR A 329 -29.25 -62.29 -7.06
C THR A 329 -30.14 -61.23 -6.40
N PHE A 330 -31.13 -61.66 -5.62
CA PHE A 330 -31.99 -60.75 -4.86
C PHE A 330 -31.19 -59.92 -3.85
N ARG A 331 -30.30 -60.54 -3.08
CA ARG A 331 -29.40 -59.84 -2.14
C ARG A 331 -28.50 -58.83 -2.84
N LEU A 332 -27.98 -59.17 -4.03
CA LEU A 332 -27.12 -58.28 -4.80
C LEU A 332 -27.89 -57.05 -5.31
N LEU A 333 -29.10 -57.26 -5.85
CA LEU A 333 -29.98 -56.19 -6.32
C LEU A 333 -30.41 -55.28 -5.17
N TYR A 334 -30.78 -55.87 -4.02
CA TYR A 334 -31.15 -55.12 -2.82
C TYR A 334 -29.99 -54.24 -2.32
N LYS A 335 -28.78 -54.80 -2.20
CA LYS A 335 -27.58 -54.06 -1.80
C LYS A 335 -27.24 -52.93 -2.77
N ASN A 336 -27.43 -53.15 -4.08
CA ASN A 336 -27.17 -52.15 -5.10
C ASN A 336 -28.21 -51.02 -5.05
N ASN A 337 -29.48 -51.34 -4.79
CA ASN A 337 -30.55 -50.38 -4.57
C ASN A 337 -30.27 -49.52 -3.33
N GLU A 338 -29.86 -50.13 -2.22
CA GLU A 338 -29.46 -49.42 -1.00
C GLU A 338 -28.27 -48.48 -1.24
N MET A 339 -27.27 -48.93 -2.01
CA MET A 339 -26.16 -48.06 -2.45
C MET A 339 -26.63 -46.91 -3.35
N MET A 340 -27.60 -47.13 -4.23
CA MET A 340 -28.17 -46.05 -5.04
C MET A 340 -28.95 -45.04 -4.18
N ARG A 341 -29.80 -45.51 -3.25
CA ARG A 341 -30.54 -44.63 -2.32
C ARG A 341 -29.60 -43.75 -1.50
N THR A 342 -28.56 -44.35 -0.92
CA THR A 342 -27.56 -43.61 -0.13
C THR A 342 -26.75 -42.61 -0.99
N ASN A 343 -26.40 -42.98 -2.23
CA ASN A 343 -25.73 -42.07 -3.15
C ASN A 343 -26.63 -40.91 -3.62
N VAL A 344 -27.91 -41.16 -3.87
CA VAL A 344 -28.89 -40.10 -4.21
C VAL A 344 -29.07 -39.16 -3.02
N ALA A 345 -29.24 -39.68 -1.81
CA ALA A 345 -29.33 -38.85 -0.60
C ALA A 345 -28.08 -37.97 -0.40
N ARG A 346 -26.87 -38.53 -0.62
CA ARG A 346 -25.61 -37.77 -0.55
C ARG A 346 -25.53 -36.69 -1.63
N LYS A 347 -25.98 -36.97 -2.86
CA LYS A 347 -26.05 -35.98 -3.94
C LYS A 347 -27.02 -34.85 -3.62
N ASN A 348 -28.20 -35.16 -3.06
CA ASN A 348 -29.17 -34.14 -2.64
C ASN A 348 -28.61 -33.24 -1.54
N MET A 349 -27.90 -33.81 -0.54
CA MET A 349 -27.19 -33.02 0.46
C MET A 349 -26.13 -32.10 -0.16
N LEU A 350 -25.34 -32.60 -1.10
CA LEU A 350 -24.35 -31.79 -1.80
C LEU A 350 -25.01 -30.63 -2.59
N VAL A 351 -26.15 -30.87 -3.24
CA VAL A 351 -26.91 -29.82 -3.93
C VAL A 351 -27.37 -28.75 -2.95
N LEU A 352 -27.95 -29.12 -1.81
CA LEU A 352 -28.38 -28.17 -0.78
C LEU A 352 -27.21 -27.35 -0.23
N GLU A 353 -26.05 -27.98 0.01
CA GLU A 353 -24.83 -27.28 0.43
C GLU A 353 -24.37 -26.28 -0.65
N LYS A 354 -24.42 -26.64 -1.92
CA LYS A 354 -24.05 -25.76 -3.03
C LYS A 354 -25.05 -24.61 -3.20
N GLU A 355 -26.35 -24.86 -3.08
CA GLU A 355 -27.38 -23.81 -3.09
C GLU A 355 -27.18 -22.81 -1.94
N SER A 356 -26.85 -23.29 -0.73
CA SER A 356 -26.52 -22.42 0.41
C SER A 356 -25.29 -21.53 0.13
N VAL A 357 -24.24 -22.08 -0.49
CA VAL A 357 -23.07 -21.29 -0.90
C VAL A 357 -23.42 -20.24 -1.94
N VAL A 358 -24.25 -20.60 -2.94
CA VAL A 358 -24.72 -19.66 -3.97
C VAL A 358 -25.53 -18.53 -3.34
N GLN A 359 -26.49 -18.84 -2.46
CA GLN A 359 -27.27 -17.82 -1.75
C GLN A 359 -26.39 -16.90 -0.90
N SER A 360 -25.36 -17.44 -0.23
CA SER A 360 -24.39 -16.62 0.52
C SER A 360 -23.60 -15.69 -0.40
N MET A 361 -23.17 -16.18 -1.57
CA MET A 361 -22.49 -15.36 -2.57
C MET A 361 -23.41 -14.26 -3.11
N GLU A 362 -24.66 -14.58 -3.46
CA GLU A 362 -25.65 -13.62 -3.93
C GLU A 362 -25.91 -12.53 -2.90
N THR A 363 -26.03 -12.89 -1.62
CA THR A 363 -26.21 -11.93 -0.52
C THR A 363 -25.00 -10.99 -0.38
N LYS A 364 -23.77 -11.53 -0.47
CA LYS A 364 -22.55 -10.71 -0.45
C LYS A 364 -22.45 -9.80 -1.66
N MET A 365 -22.85 -10.29 -2.84
CA MET A 365 -22.83 -9.52 -4.08
C MET A 365 -23.84 -8.36 -4.03
N ALA A 366 -25.05 -8.60 -3.49
CA ALA A 366 -26.04 -7.57 -3.24
C ALA A 366 -25.53 -6.49 -2.27
N LEU A 367 -24.81 -6.88 -1.21
CA LEU A 367 -24.15 -5.95 -0.28
C LEU A 367 -23.11 -5.06 -0.99
N TYR A 368 -22.27 -5.64 -1.86
CA TYR A 368 -21.29 -4.87 -2.62
C TYR A 368 -21.93 -3.93 -3.64
N ILE A 369 -23.00 -4.37 -4.31
CA ILE A 369 -23.79 -3.52 -5.22
C ILE A 369 -24.39 -2.34 -4.43
N GLY A 370 -24.98 -2.61 -3.26
CA GLY A 370 -25.53 -1.57 -2.39
C GLY A 370 -24.48 -0.52 -2.00
N LYS A 371 -23.31 -0.96 -1.53
CA LYS A 371 -22.19 -0.05 -1.20
C LYS A 371 -21.71 0.74 -2.42
N HIS A 372 -21.62 0.11 -3.59
CA HIS A 372 -21.20 0.79 -4.80
C HIS A 372 -22.18 1.90 -5.18
N ASN A 373 -23.48 1.63 -5.11
CA ASN A 373 -24.52 2.63 -5.38
C ASN A 373 -24.48 3.78 -4.38
N GLU A 374 -24.24 3.52 -3.09
CA GLU A 374 -24.03 4.57 -2.08
C GLU A 374 -22.82 5.46 -2.42
N PHE A 375 -21.71 4.86 -2.87
CA PHE A 375 -20.53 5.62 -3.30
C PHE A 375 -20.80 6.47 -4.55
N VAL A 376 -21.52 5.94 -5.54
CA VAL A 376 -21.88 6.69 -6.75
C VAL A 376 -22.78 7.87 -6.40
N LEU A 377 -23.79 7.67 -5.54
CA LEU A 377 -24.65 8.77 -5.07
C LEU A 377 -23.87 9.85 -4.31
N LEU A 378 -22.87 9.45 -3.51
CA LEU A 378 -22.00 10.39 -2.82
C LEU A 378 -21.13 11.19 -3.80
N ASP A 379 -20.56 10.53 -4.81
CA ASP A 379 -19.75 11.17 -5.84
C ASP A 379 -20.58 12.17 -6.67
N ASP A 380 -21.78 11.76 -7.12
CA ASP A 380 -22.72 12.64 -7.83
C ASP A 380 -23.08 13.86 -6.96
N SER A 381 -23.34 13.67 -5.67
CA SER A 381 -23.61 14.78 -4.74
C SER A 381 -22.41 15.72 -4.61
N MET A 382 -21.19 15.19 -4.54
CA MET A 382 -19.97 15.99 -4.46
C MET A 382 -19.72 16.77 -5.75
N GLN A 383 -19.94 16.15 -6.92
CA GLN A 383 -19.83 16.82 -8.21
C GLN A 383 -20.84 17.95 -8.35
N MET A 384 -22.12 17.71 -7.99
CA MET A 384 -23.16 18.74 -8.01
C MET A 384 -22.86 19.91 -7.04
N SER A 385 -22.32 19.61 -5.85
CA SER A 385 -21.86 20.63 -4.90
C SER A 385 -20.66 21.42 -5.46
N GLY A 386 -19.71 20.76 -6.12
CA GLY A 386 -18.56 21.41 -6.74
C GLY A 386 -18.97 22.33 -7.87
N GLU A 387 -19.84 21.87 -8.78
CA GLU A 387 -20.34 22.69 -9.88
C GLU A 387 -21.13 23.92 -9.43
N THR A 388 -21.92 23.78 -8.35
CA THR A 388 -22.68 24.91 -7.80
C THR A 388 -21.75 25.94 -7.16
N ALA A 389 -20.71 25.51 -6.44
CA ALA A 389 -19.68 26.40 -5.90
C ALA A 389 -18.91 27.13 -7.01
N VAL A 390 -18.51 26.42 -8.08
CA VAL A 390 -17.83 27.02 -9.24
C VAL A 390 -18.74 28.03 -9.95
N ARG A 391 -20.02 27.71 -10.13
CA ARG A 391 -21.00 28.64 -10.72
C ARG A 391 -21.19 29.89 -9.85
N ALA A 392 -21.21 29.75 -8.53
CA ALA A 392 -21.31 30.89 -7.62
C ALA A 392 -20.06 31.77 -7.66
N ALA A 393 -18.87 31.17 -7.63
CA ALA A 393 -17.61 31.89 -7.74
C ALA A 393 -17.52 32.65 -9.07
N LYS A 394 -17.90 32.00 -10.19
CA LYS A 394 -17.94 32.65 -11.51
C LYS A 394 -18.86 33.87 -11.53
N ARG A 395 -20.06 33.79 -10.96
CA ARG A 395 -20.97 34.94 -10.86
C ARG A 395 -20.38 36.09 -10.06
N ASN A 396 -19.65 35.79 -8.98
CA ASN A 396 -18.98 36.82 -8.19
C ASN A 396 -17.86 37.50 -8.98
N PHE A 397 -17.04 36.74 -9.70
CA PHE A 397 -16.01 37.29 -10.59
C PHE A 397 -16.60 38.14 -11.71
N ASP A 398 -17.66 37.66 -12.38
CA ASP A 398 -18.34 38.42 -13.43
C ASP A 398 -18.91 39.74 -12.87
N ALA A 399 -19.44 39.74 -11.63
CA ALA A 399 -19.93 40.95 -10.97
C ALA A 399 -18.81 41.94 -10.62
N GLU A 400 -17.67 41.43 -10.16
CA GLU A 400 -16.49 42.23 -9.84
C GLU A 400 -15.85 42.83 -11.10
N GLU A 401 -15.73 42.05 -12.18
CA GLU A 401 -15.26 42.50 -13.49
C GLU A 401 -16.15 43.65 -14.02
N ASN A 402 -17.47 43.48 -13.95
CA ASN A 402 -18.41 44.54 -14.37
C ASN A 402 -18.27 45.81 -13.51
N ASN A 403 -18.02 45.67 -12.21
CA ASN A 403 -17.80 46.81 -11.32
C ASN A 403 -16.49 47.55 -11.65
N LEU A 404 -15.39 46.80 -11.81
CA LEU A 404 -14.09 47.37 -12.19
C LEU A 404 -14.16 48.04 -13.57
N THR A 405 -14.88 47.45 -14.52
CA THR A 405 -15.07 48.03 -15.86
C THR A 405 -15.77 49.38 -15.79
N ARG A 406 -16.84 49.50 -14.99
CA ARG A 406 -17.52 50.79 -14.75
C ARG A 406 -16.59 51.82 -14.12
N GLN A 407 -15.81 51.44 -13.11
CA GLN A 407 -14.85 52.35 -12.47
C GLN A 407 -13.80 52.85 -13.47
N ILE A 408 -13.33 52.00 -14.38
CA ILE A 408 -12.41 52.39 -15.46
C ILE A 408 -13.07 53.39 -16.41
N GLU A 409 -14.33 53.16 -16.79
CA GLU A 409 -15.09 54.08 -17.65
C GLU A 409 -15.29 55.44 -16.98
N ASP A 410 -15.65 55.48 -15.70
CA ASP A 410 -15.79 56.71 -14.92
C ASP A 410 -14.46 57.49 -14.84
N LEU A 411 -13.36 56.79 -14.56
CA LEU A 411 -12.03 57.39 -14.55
C LEU A 411 -11.60 57.91 -15.93
N ARG A 412 -11.97 57.23 -17.01
CA ARG A 412 -11.72 57.70 -18.38
C ARG A 412 -12.54 58.95 -18.69
N ALA A 413 -13.81 58.99 -18.29
CA ALA A 413 -14.67 60.16 -18.44
C ALA A 413 -14.09 61.35 -17.68
N SER A 414 -13.74 61.18 -16.41
CA SER A 414 -13.11 62.21 -15.57
C SER A 414 -11.78 62.70 -16.16
N ASN A 415 -10.92 61.80 -16.65
CA ASN A 415 -9.69 62.18 -17.34
C ASN A 415 -9.94 62.99 -18.61
N SER A 416 -10.96 62.61 -19.40
CA SER A 416 -11.32 63.34 -20.60
C SER A 416 -11.80 64.76 -20.28
N GLU A 417 -12.56 64.92 -19.20
CA GLU A 417 -13.03 66.22 -18.69
C GLU A 417 -11.86 67.06 -18.18
N MET A 418 -10.97 66.49 -17.36
CA MET A 418 -9.75 67.18 -16.89
C MET A 418 -8.84 67.60 -18.04
N ARG A 419 -8.69 66.77 -19.08
CA ARG A 419 -7.92 67.15 -20.28
C ARG A 419 -8.57 68.31 -21.02
N ALA A 420 -9.90 68.36 -21.09
CA ALA A 420 -10.64 69.45 -21.72
C ALA A 420 -10.58 70.76 -20.90
N THR A 421 -10.54 70.69 -19.58
CA THR A 421 -10.34 71.89 -18.73
C THR A 421 -8.90 72.38 -18.79
N LEU A 422 -7.91 71.48 -18.79
CA LEU A 422 -6.50 71.83 -18.98
C LEU A 422 -6.23 72.44 -20.35
N SER A 423 -6.85 71.95 -21.43
CA SER A 423 -6.69 72.55 -22.76
C SER A 423 -7.29 73.96 -22.88
N LYS A 424 -8.31 74.29 -22.07
CA LYS A 424 -8.89 75.64 -21.97
C LYS A 424 -8.05 76.61 -21.13
N THR A 425 -7.21 76.09 -20.24
CA THR A 425 -6.39 76.88 -19.29
C THR A 425 -4.91 76.93 -19.67
N ALA A 426 -4.47 76.11 -20.62
CA ALA A 426 -3.13 76.18 -21.19
C ALA A 426 -3.00 77.39 -22.16
N PRO A 427 -1.98 78.26 -21.99
CA PRO A 427 -1.70 79.32 -22.96
C PRO A 427 -1.18 78.70 -24.28
N PRO A 428 -1.37 79.37 -25.43
CA PRO A 428 -0.95 78.82 -26.72
C PRO A 428 0.57 78.70 -26.74
N THR A 429 1.06 77.47 -26.79
CA THR A 429 2.47 77.17 -27.02
C THR A 429 2.84 77.66 -28.43
N TYR A 430 3.53 78.80 -28.49
CA TYR A 430 4.16 79.30 -29.70
C TYR A 430 5.14 78.25 -30.23
N ILE A 431 4.76 77.58 -31.32
CA ILE A 431 5.68 76.78 -32.13
C ILE A 431 6.69 77.76 -32.73
N ARG A 432 7.92 77.74 -32.21
CA ARG A 432 9.06 78.46 -32.78
C ARG A 432 9.43 77.80 -34.11
N LYS A 433 8.86 78.30 -35.21
CA LYS A 433 9.33 78.01 -36.57
C LYS A 433 10.78 78.48 -36.70
N THR A 434 11.72 77.56 -36.83
CA THR A 434 13.04 77.85 -37.41
C THR A 434 12.83 78.11 -38.90
N ALA A 435 12.92 79.38 -39.29
CA ALA A 435 12.93 79.80 -40.67
C ALA A 435 14.23 79.35 -41.34
N SER A 436 14.13 78.43 -42.29
CA SER A 436 15.13 78.23 -43.33
C SER A 436 15.05 79.41 -44.30
N ASN A 437 16.00 80.34 -44.22
CA ASN A 437 16.15 81.40 -45.22
C ASN A 437 16.81 80.82 -46.47
N LEU A 438 16.10 80.88 -47.59
CA LEU A 438 16.63 80.86 -48.95
C LEU A 438 17.24 82.22 -49.31
N SER A 439 18.40 82.22 -49.98
CA SER A 439 18.97 83.25 -50.88
C SER A 439 20.50 83.01 -50.93
N LYS A 440 21.17 82.66 -52.02
CA LYS A 440 20.99 82.83 -53.47
C LYS A 440 21.75 81.71 -54.18
#